data_AF-A0A7S0YJY0-F1
#
_entry.id   AF-A0A7S0YJY0-F1
#
_cell.length_a   1.000
_cell.length_b   1.000
_cell.length_c   1.000
_cell.angle_alpha   90.00
_cell.angle_beta   90.00
_cell.angle_gamma   90.00
#
_symmetry.space_group_name_H-M   'P 1'
#
loop_
_entity.id
_entity.type
_entity.pdbx_description
1 polymer ?
#
loop_
_entity_poly.entity_id
_entity_poly.type
_entity_poly.pdbx_seq_one_letter_code
_entity_poly.pdbx_strand_id
1 'polypeptide(L)'
;GRDWSPLEGNLLCRSCYNRYRDRGSLERITPFREPLPPEERHCTFKDCDAPERGNKFVKIGPDHDAAGRNWAPLTGQVLCKPCYDRYLKRGTLERSATRNSRVVEGGVPKVRVVSEAPR
;
A
#
# COMPACT_ATOMS: atom_id res chain seq x y z
N GLY A 1 28.73 9.01 -10.52
CA GLY A 1 28.57 7.83 -11.39
C GLY A 1 28.19 6.65 -10.54
N ARG A 2 27.35 5.74 -11.04
CA ARG A 2 27.02 4.49 -10.33
C ARG A 2 28.11 3.46 -10.60
N ASP A 3 28.45 2.64 -9.61
CA ASP A 3 29.48 1.61 -9.74
C ASP A 3 28.93 0.42 -10.54
N TRP A 4 29.64 0.01 -11.59
CA TRP A 4 29.29 -1.12 -12.46
C TRP A 4 30.29 -2.27 -12.35
N SER A 5 31.36 -2.10 -11.56
CA SER A 5 32.43 -3.08 -11.35
C SER A 5 31.90 -4.49 -11.00
N PRO A 6 30.81 -4.66 -10.21
CA PRO A 6 30.25 -5.98 -9.90
C PRO A 6 29.61 -6.70 -11.09
N LEU A 7 29.35 -5.99 -12.19
CA LEU A 7 28.69 -6.51 -13.39
C LEU A 7 29.61 -6.58 -14.60
N GLU A 8 30.87 -6.19 -14.46
CA GLU A 8 31.84 -6.24 -15.54
C GLU A 8 31.98 -7.68 -16.07
N GLY A 9 31.91 -7.83 -17.40
CA GLY A 9 31.92 -9.14 -18.07
C GLY A 9 30.58 -9.90 -18.09
N ASN A 10 29.52 -9.41 -17.44
CA ASN A 10 28.22 -10.07 -17.43
C ASN A 10 27.23 -9.47 -18.46
N LEU A 11 26.56 -10.33 -19.23
CA LEU A 11 25.49 -9.91 -20.15
C LEU A 11 24.15 -9.86 -19.42
N LEU A 12 23.62 -8.65 -19.23
CA LEU A 12 22.29 -8.43 -18.67
C LEU A 12 21.24 -8.37 -19.77
N CYS A 13 20.12 -9.07 -19.58
CA CYS A 13 18.93 -8.80 -20.39
C CYS A 13 18.45 -7.35 -20.15
N ARG A 14 17.67 -6.80 -21.09
CA ARG A 14 17.23 -5.40 -21.04
C ARG A 14 16.55 -5.02 -19.72
N SER A 15 15.77 -5.93 -19.14
CA SER A 15 15.08 -5.74 -17.86
C SER A 15 16.04 -5.66 -16.67
N CYS A 16 17.07 -6.51 -16.64
CA CYS A 16 18.09 -6.50 -15.60
C CYS A 16 18.99 -5.27 -15.73
N TYR A 17 19.35 -4.88 -16.95
CA TYR A 17 20.10 -3.65 -17.22
C TYR A 17 19.36 -2.41 -16.70
N ASN A 18 18.09 -2.23 -17.08
CA ASN A 18 17.29 -1.09 -16.61
C ASN A 18 17.15 -1.10 -15.08
N ARG A 19 16.94 -2.28 -14.48
CA ARG A 19 16.85 -2.40 -13.02
C ARG A 19 18.13 -1.91 -12.33
N TYR A 20 19.30 -2.37 -12.77
CA TYR A 20 20.55 -1.96 -12.16
C TYR A 20 20.86 -0.49 -12.41
N ARG A 21 20.57 0.01 -13.62
CA ARG A 21 20.69 1.44 -13.93
C ARG A 21 19.84 2.29 -12.98
N ASP A 22 18.58 1.92 -12.76
CA ASP A 22 17.65 2.72 -11.98
C ASP A 22 17.87 2.53 -10.45
N ARG A 23 18.20 1.32 -9.99
CA ARG A 23 18.27 0.97 -8.55
C ARG A 23 19.67 0.68 -7.99
N GLY A 24 20.64 0.33 -8.84
CA GLY A 24 22.00 -0.05 -8.43
C GLY A 24 22.13 -1.46 -7.86
N SER A 25 21.08 -2.28 -7.97
CA SER A 25 21.09 -3.68 -7.54
C SER A 25 20.28 -4.56 -8.48
N LEU A 26 20.79 -5.78 -8.74
CA LEU A 26 20.07 -6.83 -9.46
C LEU A 26 19.20 -7.69 -8.54
N GLU A 27 19.34 -7.53 -7.22
CA GLU A 27 18.60 -8.31 -6.25
C GLU A 27 17.10 -8.20 -6.51
N ARG A 28 16.49 -9.37 -6.68
CA ARG A 28 15.04 -9.49 -6.74
C ARG A 28 14.53 -9.49 -5.32
N ILE A 29 14.31 -8.30 -4.78
CA ILE A 29 13.42 -8.13 -3.62
C ILE A 29 12.01 -8.43 -4.13
N THR A 30 11.63 -9.70 -4.08
CA THR A 30 10.23 -10.11 -4.23
C THR A 30 9.61 -10.02 -2.84
N PRO A 31 8.76 -9.02 -2.56
CA PRO A 31 8.12 -8.88 -1.25
C PRO A 31 7.11 -10.01 -0.97
N PHE A 32 6.91 -10.92 -1.93
CA PHE A 32 5.97 -12.05 -1.90
C PHE A 32 6.69 -13.40 -1.83
N ARG A 33 7.95 -13.43 -1.38
CA ARG A 33 8.79 -14.64 -1.46
C ARG A 33 8.26 -15.78 -0.60
N GLU A 34 7.55 -15.44 0.48
CA GLU A 34 6.90 -16.40 1.36
C GLU A 34 5.39 -16.11 1.38
N PRO A 35 4.53 -17.09 1.04
CA PRO A 35 3.10 -16.93 1.20
C PRO A 35 2.77 -16.84 2.69
N LEU A 36 2.19 -15.70 3.10
CA LEU A 36 1.70 -15.50 4.46
C LEU A 36 0.74 -16.63 4.87
N PRO A 37 0.73 -17.02 6.15
CA PRO A 37 -0.25 -17.97 6.68
C PRO A 37 -1.65 -17.40 6.46
N PRO A 38 -2.67 -18.26 6.24
CA PRO A 38 -4.02 -17.83 5.89
C PRO A 38 -4.63 -16.84 6.89
N GLU A 39 -4.30 -16.96 8.17
CA GLU A 39 -4.71 -16.04 9.24
C GLU A 39 -4.18 -14.60 9.05
N GLU A 40 -3.02 -14.42 8.43
CA GLU A 40 -2.40 -13.12 8.16
C GLU A 40 -2.72 -12.59 6.74
N ARG A 41 -3.59 -13.25 5.96
CA ARG A 41 -3.95 -12.85 4.59
C ARG A 41 -5.05 -11.79 4.54
N HIS A 42 -4.86 -10.73 5.30
CA HIS A 42 -5.75 -9.57 5.28
C HIS A 42 -4.92 -8.28 5.30
N CYS A 43 -5.35 -7.30 4.52
CA CYS A 43 -4.76 -5.97 4.55
C CYS A 43 -5.10 -5.31 5.88
N THR A 44 -4.09 -4.92 6.65
CA THR A 44 -4.26 -4.23 7.94
C THR A 44 -4.42 -2.72 7.77
N PHE A 45 -4.31 -2.21 6.54
CA PHE A 45 -4.50 -0.80 6.27
C PHE A 45 -5.99 -0.41 6.36
N LYS A 46 -6.29 0.56 7.24
CA LYS A 46 -7.66 0.94 7.61
C LYS A 46 -8.53 1.39 6.43
N ASP A 47 -7.98 2.12 5.46
CA ASP A 47 -8.74 2.63 4.30
C ASP A 47 -8.68 1.70 3.06
N CYS A 48 -8.41 0.41 3.28
CA CYS A 48 -8.53 -0.61 2.26
C CYS A 48 -10.01 -1.00 2.08
N ASP A 49 -10.60 -0.84 0.89
CA ASP A 49 -12.03 -1.20 0.69
C ASP A 49 -12.25 -2.72 0.72
N ALA A 50 -11.17 -3.48 0.52
CA ALA A 50 -11.26 -4.91 0.30
C ALA A 50 -10.02 -5.60 0.89
N PRO A 51 -9.92 -5.63 2.24
CA PRO A 51 -8.72 -6.09 2.92
C PRO A 51 -8.41 -7.56 2.66
N GLU A 52 -9.42 -8.41 2.46
CA GLU A 52 -9.26 -9.85 2.20
C GLU A 52 -9.20 -10.19 0.70
N ARG A 53 -9.48 -9.20 -0.16
CA ARG A 53 -9.62 -9.40 -1.61
C ARG A 53 -8.25 -9.40 -2.27
N GLY A 54 -7.62 -10.57 -2.34
CA GLY A 54 -6.39 -10.76 -3.07
C GLY A 54 -5.77 -12.13 -2.84
N ASN A 55 -4.86 -12.50 -3.73
CA ASN A 55 -4.02 -13.69 -3.58
C ASN A 55 -2.59 -13.33 -3.13
N LYS A 56 -2.31 -12.05 -2.88
CA LYS A 56 -0.97 -11.52 -2.62
C LYS A 56 -1.02 -10.46 -1.53
N PHE A 57 -0.32 -10.76 -0.45
CA PHE A 57 -0.17 -9.93 0.74
C PHE A 57 1.32 -9.77 1.04
N VAL A 58 1.71 -8.60 1.54
CA VAL A 58 3.10 -8.26 1.89
C VAL A 58 3.13 -7.80 3.33
N LYS A 59 3.94 -8.46 4.15
CA LYS A 59 4.28 -7.97 5.49
C LYS A 59 5.45 -7.00 5.37
N ILE A 60 5.25 -5.79 5.87
CA ILE A 60 6.27 -4.75 5.85
C ILE A 60 7.15 -4.93 7.09
N GLY A 61 8.38 -5.40 6.88
CA GLY A 61 9.39 -5.53 7.94
C GLY A 61 10.11 -4.20 8.25
N PRO A 62 10.94 -4.17 9.31
CA PRO A 62 11.81 -3.03 9.62
C PRO A 62 12.86 -2.79 8.53
N ASP A 63 13.35 -3.86 7.91
CA ASP A 63 14.33 -3.81 6.81
C ASP A 63 13.68 -3.71 5.43
N HIS A 64 12.39 -3.33 5.37
CA HIS A 64 11.68 -3.26 4.10
C HIS A 64 12.13 -2.05 3.28
N ASP A 65 13.18 -2.23 2.48
CA ASP A 65 13.65 -1.24 1.52
C ASP A 65 13.13 -1.58 0.12
N ALA A 66 12.11 -0.85 -0.32
CA ALA A 66 11.59 -0.97 -1.68
C ALA A 66 11.45 0.41 -2.34
N ALA A 67 12.08 0.54 -3.51
CA ALA A 67 12.04 1.73 -4.37
C ALA A 67 12.52 3.04 -3.70
N GLY A 68 13.43 2.97 -2.72
CA GLY A 68 13.95 4.16 -2.03
C GLY A 68 12.86 4.95 -1.31
N ARG A 69 11.79 4.28 -0.87
CA ARG A 69 10.70 4.87 -0.10
C ARG A 69 10.86 4.54 1.37
N ASN A 70 10.41 5.44 2.24
CA ASN A 70 10.38 5.18 3.66
C ASN A 70 9.18 4.29 4.00
N TRP A 71 9.42 3.04 4.38
CA TRP A 71 8.37 2.10 4.80
C TRP A 71 8.19 2.01 6.31
N ALA A 72 9.01 2.71 7.10
CA ALA A 72 8.94 2.74 8.56
C ALA A 72 7.52 3.00 9.14
N PRO A 73 6.68 3.92 8.60
CA PRO A 73 5.33 4.12 9.14
C PRO A 73 4.39 2.92 8.91
N LEU A 74 4.77 2.00 8.03
CA LEU A 74 4.01 0.82 7.68
C LEU A 74 4.62 -0.47 8.25
N THR A 75 5.76 -0.39 8.96
CA THR A 75 6.39 -1.55 9.58
C THR A 75 5.42 -2.28 10.52
N GLY A 76 5.35 -3.60 10.39
CA GLY A 76 4.40 -4.46 11.10
C GLY A 76 3.04 -4.61 10.41
N GLN A 77 2.73 -3.81 9.38
CA GLN A 77 1.48 -3.92 8.64
C GLN A 77 1.56 -4.97 7.52
N VAL A 78 0.41 -5.56 7.20
CA VAL A 78 0.22 -6.40 6.03
C VAL A 78 -0.55 -5.61 4.99
N LEU A 79 0.01 -5.47 3.79
CA LEU A 79 -0.62 -4.78 2.68
C LEU A 79 -1.03 -5.76 1.59
N CYS A 80 -2.26 -5.64 1.09
CA CYS A 80 -2.65 -6.28 -0.15
C CYS A 80 -1.85 -5.69 -1.33
N LYS A 81 -1.73 -6.45 -2.42
CA LYS A 81 -1.02 -6.01 -3.63
C LYS A 81 -1.42 -4.59 -4.12
N PRO A 82 -2.71 -4.21 -4.19
CA PRO A 82 -3.11 -2.86 -4.57
C PRO A 82 -2.57 -1.76 -3.65
N CYS A 83 -2.62 -1.95 -2.33
CA CYS A 83 -2.08 -1.00 -1.36
C CYS A 83 -0.55 -0.93 -1.46
N TYR A 84 0.11 -2.08 -1.53
CA TYR A 84 1.56 -2.15 -1.74
C TYR A 84 2.00 -1.39 -3.00
N ASP A 85 1.38 -1.67 -4.15
CA ASP A 85 1.73 -1.02 -5.41
C ASP A 85 1.44 0.49 -5.39
N ARG A 86 0.40 0.94 -4.65
CA ARG A 86 0.11 2.36 -4.44
C ARG A 86 1.22 3.04 -3.67
N TYR A 87 1.63 2.48 -2.53
CA TYR A 87 2.70 3.05 -1.71
C TYR A 87 4.04 3.02 -2.46
N LEU A 88 4.35 1.92 -3.15
CA LEU A 88 5.56 1.79 -3.95
C LEU A 88 5.67 2.90 -5.01
N LYS A 89 4.56 3.26 -5.65
CA LYS A 89 4.51 4.30 -6.68
C LYS A 89 4.48 5.72 -6.12
N ARG A 90 3.64 5.97 -5.11
CA ARG A 90 3.30 7.32 -4.62
C ARG A 90 4.01 7.73 -3.33
N GLY A 91 4.43 6.77 -2.52
CA GLY A 91 4.93 6.99 -1.15
C GLY A 91 3.83 7.29 -0.13
N THR A 92 2.55 7.20 -0.51
CA THR A 92 1.40 7.34 0.41
C THR A 92 0.30 6.35 0.04
N LEU A 93 -0.42 5.86 1.06
CA LEU A 93 -1.61 5.02 0.90
C LEU A 93 -2.91 5.84 0.84
N GLU A 94 -2.83 7.13 1.20
CA GLU A 94 -3.95 8.06 1.19
C GLU A 94 -4.58 8.09 -0.20
N ARG A 95 -5.90 7.90 -0.21
CA ARG A 95 -6.68 8.15 -1.42
C ARG A 95 -6.83 9.65 -1.49
N SER A 96 -6.40 10.26 -2.59
CA SER A 96 -6.83 11.61 -2.93
C SER A 96 -8.35 11.60 -2.86
N ALA A 97 -8.91 12.23 -1.83
CA ALA A 97 -10.34 12.28 -1.61
C ALA A 97 -10.96 13.02 -2.78
N THR A 98 -11.45 12.28 -3.78
CA THR A 98 -12.36 12.85 -4.76
C THR A 98 -13.66 13.12 -4.00
N ARG A 99 -13.75 14.34 -3.45
CA ARG A 99 -14.98 15.09 -3.09
C ARG A 99 -16.25 14.22 -3.04
N ASN A 100 -16.41 13.41 -2.01
CA ASN A 100 -17.74 12.92 -1.63
C ASN A 100 -17.80 12.51 -0.15
N SER A 101 -17.29 13.38 0.72
CA SER A 101 -17.58 13.30 2.15
C SER A 101 -19.01 13.77 2.38
N ARG A 102 -20.00 12.89 2.20
CA ARG A 102 -21.23 13.02 3.00
C ARG A 102 -20.85 12.61 4.41
N VAL A 103 -20.48 13.62 5.18
CA VAL A 103 -20.31 13.55 6.62
C VAL A 103 -21.63 13.04 7.21
N VAL A 104 -21.63 11.83 7.76
CA VAL A 104 -22.66 11.41 8.72
C VAL A 104 -21.98 11.37 10.08
N GLU A 105 -21.68 12.55 10.60
CA GLU A 105 -21.42 12.74 12.02
C GLU A 105 -22.76 12.86 12.75
N GLY A 106 -22.85 12.17 13.89
CA GLY A 106 -24.08 12.02 14.67
C GLY A 106 -24.74 13.35 15.00
N GLY A 107 -26.01 13.46 14.63
CA GLY A 107 -26.94 14.46 15.13
C GLY A 107 -28.13 13.74 15.74
N VAL A 108 -28.30 13.89 17.06
CA VAL A 108 -29.46 13.44 17.85
C VAL A 108 -30.77 13.67 17.08
N PRO A 109 -31.71 12.69 17.01
CA PRO A 109 -32.98 12.89 16.34
C PRO A 109 -33.80 13.94 17.11
N LYS A 110 -33.87 15.15 16.55
CA LYS A 110 -34.76 16.20 17.04
C LYS A 110 -36.17 15.90 16.53
N VAL A 111 -36.92 15.12 17.30
CA VAL A 111 -38.36 14.92 17.09
C VAL A 111 -39.05 16.28 17.10
N ARG A 112 -39.53 16.73 15.94
CA ARG A 112 -40.46 17.85 15.86
C ARG A 112 -41.85 17.32 16.17
N VAL A 113 -42.32 17.60 17.38
CA VAL A 113 -43.74 17.58 17.71
C VAL A 113 -44.40 18.65 16.83
N VAL A 114 -45.20 18.22 15.87
CA VAL A 114 -46.14 19.14 15.20
C VAL A 114 -47.40 19.17 16.05
N SER A 115 -47.54 20.25 16.80
CA SER A 115 -48.76 20.58 17.51
C SER A 115 -49.89 20.80 16.51
N GLU A 116 -50.97 20.07 16.73
CA GLU A 116 -52.32 20.28 16.19
C GLU A 116 -52.72 21.76 16.36
N ALA A 117 -53.20 22.38 15.29
CA ALA A 117 -53.87 23.68 15.36
C ALA A 117 -55.36 23.48 14.99
N PRO A 118 -56.30 24.11 15.72
CA PRO A 118 -57.70 23.77 15.64
C PRO A 118 -58.46 24.58 14.56
N ARG A 119 -59.43 23.88 13.97
CA ARG A 119 -60.69 24.29 13.29
C ARG A 119 -60.67 25.46 12.32
#